data_AF-A0A6B3EHC9-F1
#
_entry.id   AF-A0A6B3EHC9-F1
#
_cell.length_a   1.000
_cell.length_b   1.000
_cell.length_c   1.000
_cell.angle_alpha   90.00
_cell.angle_beta   90.00
_cell.angle_gamma   90.00
#
_symmetry.space_group_name_H-M   'P 1'
#
loop_
_entity.id
_entity.type
_entity.pdbx_description
1 polymer ?
#
loop_
_entity_poly.entity_id
_entity_poly.type
_entity_poly.pdbx_seq_one_letter_code
_entity_poly.pdbx_strand_id
1 'polypeptide(L)'
;MSNKQNTAVSEAVAVVGMACRLPGAENVDRFWEVLAEGRETVGEVPEGRGGLGIARGGFLSRVDGFDASFFGVSPREAAAMDPQQRLMLELAWEALEGAGVVPGGLRGERVGVFAGVIQDDYAGLTRAAGAGRFGSFTSTGLHRSVVANRVSYFLGLTGPSLVVDSGQSSSLVAVQQACDALRRGECSMALAGGVNLLLAAETSVAVERFGGLSREGRSFVFDARADGYVRGEGGGVVVLKLLSDAVADGDDVVCVIRGGAVNNDGGGEGLTVPRCGAQVEVVGLALERSGLSALDVAYVELHGTGTPLGDPVEARALGRVYGVGRSVPLVVGSAKSNVGHLEGAAGVVGLIKAALVVREGLVPASLNFVSAHPDMDLDGWGLRVQCGLGEWPVQGVRRAGVSSFGMGGTNVHLVLEQAPEPVGGPVAGTDAAGVVDVVSDRVVPWVLSARSGAALREQAVRLREFVTAGDVAGGGV
;
A
#
# COMPACT_ATOMS: atom_id res chain seq x y z
N MET A 1 33.62 21.31 -18.20
CA MET A 1 32.40 22.01 -18.66
C MET A 1 31.24 21.43 -17.88
N SER A 2 30.80 22.15 -16.85
CA SER A 2 29.75 21.73 -15.93
C SER A 2 28.40 22.01 -16.58
N ASN A 3 27.71 20.96 -17.03
CA ASN A 3 26.34 21.07 -17.50
C ASN A 3 25.45 20.89 -16.27
N LYS A 4 25.14 22.00 -15.58
CA LYS A 4 24.02 22.07 -14.65
C LYS A 4 22.75 21.84 -15.48
N GLN A 5 22.34 20.58 -15.62
CA GLN A 5 21.00 20.27 -16.08
C GLN A 5 20.05 20.90 -15.07
N ASN A 6 19.31 21.88 -15.56
CA ASN A 6 18.17 22.47 -14.90
C ASN A 6 17.20 21.32 -14.58
N THR A 7 17.21 20.80 -13.35
CA THR A 7 16.27 19.79 -12.88
C THR A 7 14.92 20.48 -12.74
N ALA A 8 14.19 20.58 -13.85
CA ALA A 8 12.77 20.88 -13.81
C ALA A 8 12.14 19.90 -12.82
N VAL A 9 11.44 20.42 -11.80
CA VAL A 9 10.71 19.61 -10.83
C VAL A 9 9.82 18.68 -11.65
N SER A 10 9.99 17.37 -11.44
CA SER A 10 9.22 16.38 -12.19
C SER A 10 7.75 16.52 -11.84
N GLU A 11 6.88 16.36 -12.83
CA GLU A 11 5.45 16.45 -12.61
C GLU A 11 5.00 15.44 -11.52
N ALA A 12 4.15 15.95 -10.63
CA ALA A 12 3.63 15.17 -9.52
C ALA A 12 2.59 14.15 -10.00
N VAL A 13 2.49 13.03 -9.30
CA VAL A 13 1.58 11.93 -9.66
C VAL A 13 0.45 11.88 -8.63
N ALA A 14 -0.79 11.97 -9.09
CA ALA A 14 -1.97 11.83 -8.24
C ALA A 14 -2.26 10.35 -7.96
N VAL A 15 -2.61 10.05 -6.71
CA VAL A 15 -3.32 8.82 -6.34
C VAL A 15 -4.80 9.13 -6.42
N VAL A 16 -5.50 8.56 -7.41
CA VAL A 16 -6.93 8.84 -7.66
C VAL A 16 -7.84 7.70 -7.22
N GLY A 17 -7.30 6.55 -6.83
CA GLY A 17 -8.07 5.45 -6.26
C GLY A 17 -7.17 4.45 -5.55
N MET A 18 -7.74 3.72 -4.60
CA MET A 18 -7.02 2.72 -3.80
C MET A 18 -7.94 1.55 -3.47
N ALA A 19 -7.38 0.34 -3.43
CA ALA A 19 -8.02 -0.83 -2.86
C ALA A 19 -7.00 -1.60 -2.01
N CYS A 20 -7.47 -2.23 -0.95
CA CYS A 20 -6.70 -3.18 -0.18
C CYS A 20 -7.57 -4.31 0.36
N ARG A 21 -6.94 -5.45 0.63
CA ARG A 21 -7.52 -6.60 1.34
C ARG A 21 -6.45 -7.04 2.32
N LEU A 22 -6.73 -6.85 3.61
CA LEU A 22 -5.77 -6.99 4.70
C LEU A 22 -6.38 -7.80 5.85
N PRO A 23 -5.57 -8.33 6.77
CA PRO A 23 -6.07 -8.98 7.97
C PRO A 23 -6.98 -8.01 8.75
N GLY A 24 -8.20 -8.46 9.07
CA GLY A 24 -9.20 -7.65 9.77
C GLY A 24 -9.74 -6.43 9.01
N ALA A 25 -9.38 -6.24 7.73
CA ALA A 25 -9.85 -5.13 6.91
C ALA A 25 -10.08 -5.59 5.47
N GLU A 26 -11.34 -5.69 5.08
CA GLU A 26 -11.67 -6.07 3.72
C GLU A 26 -11.51 -4.92 2.73
N ASN A 27 -11.47 -3.65 3.12
CA ASN A 27 -11.28 -2.53 2.18
C ASN A 27 -10.52 -1.38 2.85
N VAL A 28 -10.30 -0.29 2.10
CA VAL A 28 -9.55 0.89 2.56
C VAL A 28 -10.22 1.53 3.78
N ASP A 29 -11.54 1.63 3.81
CA ASP A 29 -12.28 2.23 4.94
C ASP A 29 -12.15 1.38 6.21
N ARG A 30 -12.32 0.06 6.08
CA ARG A 30 -12.08 -0.88 7.19
C ARG A 30 -10.63 -0.88 7.64
N PHE A 31 -9.69 -0.64 6.73
CA PHE A 31 -8.28 -0.49 7.11
C PHE A 31 -8.06 0.80 7.90
N TRP A 32 -8.69 1.91 7.52
CA TRP A 32 -8.67 3.13 8.31
C TRP A 32 -9.24 2.92 9.71
N GLU A 33 -10.38 2.22 9.85
CA GLU A 33 -10.96 1.87 11.15
C GLU A 33 -9.99 1.04 12.02
N VAL A 34 -9.35 0.01 11.44
CA VAL A 34 -8.30 -0.78 12.13
C VAL A 34 -7.19 0.13 12.68
N LEU A 35 -6.72 1.06 11.86
CA LEU A 35 -5.64 1.98 12.22
C LEU A 35 -6.08 2.97 13.29
N ALA A 36 -7.22 3.63 13.10
CA ALA A 36 -7.75 4.66 13.99
C ALA A 36 -8.07 4.11 15.39
N GLU A 37 -8.59 2.88 15.47
CA GLU A 37 -8.86 2.18 16.73
C GLU A 37 -7.59 1.59 17.37
N GLY A 38 -6.45 1.61 16.66
CA GLY A 38 -5.20 1.02 17.14
C GLY A 38 -5.29 -0.51 17.29
N ARG A 39 -6.04 -1.18 16.42
CA ARG A 39 -6.21 -2.64 16.48
C ARG A 39 -5.02 -3.38 15.89
N GLU A 40 -4.62 -4.43 16.61
CA GLU A 40 -3.75 -5.47 16.10
C GLU A 40 -4.60 -6.59 15.50
N THR A 41 -4.35 -6.92 14.25
CA THR A 41 -5.10 -7.93 13.48
C THR A 41 -4.30 -9.23 13.31
N VAL A 42 -3.08 -9.26 13.85
CA VAL A 42 -2.24 -10.45 13.91
C VAL A 42 -2.80 -11.42 14.95
N GLY A 43 -3.14 -12.63 14.50
CA GLY A 43 -3.82 -13.63 15.29
C GLY A 43 -3.24 -15.03 15.09
N GLU A 44 -3.94 -16.03 15.61
CA GLU A 44 -3.64 -17.43 15.35
C GLU A 44 -3.90 -17.80 13.88
N VAL A 45 -3.28 -18.89 13.43
CA VAL A 45 -3.55 -19.44 12.09
C VAL A 45 -5.03 -19.85 11.97
N PRO A 46 -5.76 -19.40 10.93
CA PRO A 46 -7.16 -19.75 10.75
C PRO A 46 -7.40 -21.26 10.68
N GLU A 47 -8.59 -21.69 11.13
CA GLU A 47 -9.03 -23.08 11.00
C GLU A 47 -8.95 -23.53 9.53
N GLY A 48 -8.45 -24.75 9.29
CA GLY A 48 -8.24 -25.29 7.93
C GLY A 48 -7.00 -24.78 7.19
N ARG A 49 -6.30 -23.76 7.71
CA ARG A 49 -5.00 -23.27 7.21
C ARG A 49 -3.81 -23.76 8.05
N GLY A 50 -4.00 -24.79 8.88
CA GLY A 50 -2.96 -25.33 9.76
C GLY A 50 -1.73 -25.87 9.00
N GLY A 51 -0.64 -26.07 9.74
CA GLY A 51 0.60 -26.62 9.17
C GLY A 51 1.52 -25.60 8.50
N LEU A 52 1.21 -24.29 8.54
CA LEU A 52 2.03 -23.22 7.94
C LEU A 52 3.37 -22.94 8.65
N GLY A 53 3.78 -23.74 9.63
CA GLY A 53 5.07 -23.56 10.31
C GLY A 53 5.20 -22.29 11.16
N ILE A 54 4.10 -21.59 11.46
CA ILE A 54 4.03 -20.42 12.35
C ILE A 54 2.84 -20.54 13.29
N ALA A 55 2.95 -19.97 14.49
CA ALA A 55 1.86 -19.92 15.46
C ALA A 55 0.94 -18.71 15.26
N ARG A 56 1.49 -17.57 14.84
CA ARG A 56 0.77 -16.31 14.65
C ARG A 56 1.13 -15.64 13.33
N GLY A 57 0.17 -14.90 12.77
CA GLY A 57 0.30 -14.19 11.50
C GLY A 57 -0.88 -13.25 11.25
N GLY A 58 -0.71 -12.33 10.31
CA GLY A 58 -1.82 -11.57 9.73
C GLY A 58 -2.44 -12.37 8.60
N PHE A 59 -3.67 -12.85 8.75
CA PHE A 59 -4.33 -13.70 7.75
C PHE A 59 -5.55 -13.04 7.13
N LEU A 60 -5.75 -13.27 5.83
CA LEU A 60 -7.03 -12.99 5.20
C LEU A 60 -8.05 -14.02 5.69
N SER A 61 -9.31 -13.61 5.76
CA SER A 61 -10.41 -14.50 6.17
C SER A 61 -10.53 -15.72 5.25
N ARG A 62 -10.30 -15.53 3.95
CA ARG A 62 -10.25 -16.58 2.92
C ARG A 62 -9.30 -16.20 1.79
N VAL A 63 -8.68 -17.20 1.18
CA VAL A 63 -7.76 -17.05 0.02
C VAL A 63 -8.14 -17.94 -1.17
N ASP A 64 -9.15 -18.79 -0.99
CA ASP A 64 -9.62 -19.76 -1.97
C ASP A 64 -10.82 -19.27 -2.79
N GLY A 65 -11.56 -18.28 -2.27
CA GLY A 65 -12.69 -17.64 -2.97
C GLY A 65 -12.26 -16.76 -4.15
N PHE A 66 -13.07 -16.75 -5.20
CA PHE A 66 -12.89 -15.91 -6.40
C PHE A 66 -14.15 -15.96 -7.28
N ASP A 67 -14.66 -14.81 -7.74
CA ASP A 67 -15.75 -14.78 -8.74
C ASP A 67 -15.20 -15.03 -10.15
N ALA A 68 -14.91 -16.30 -10.45
CA ALA A 68 -14.35 -16.70 -11.73
C ALA A 68 -15.23 -16.26 -12.92
N SER A 69 -16.56 -16.30 -12.76
CA SER A 69 -17.50 -15.96 -13.83
C SER A 69 -17.46 -14.47 -14.18
N PHE A 70 -17.30 -13.61 -13.18
CA PHE A 70 -17.14 -12.17 -13.37
C PHE A 70 -15.90 -11.85 -14.20
N PHE A 71 -14.79 -12.54 -13.92
CA PHE A 71 -13.52 -12.35 -14.63
C PHE A 71 -13.40 -13.16 -15.94
N GLY A 72 -14.47 -13.83 -16.38
CA GLY A 72 -14.46 -14.64 -17.60
C GLY A 72 -13.55 -15.87 -17.53
N VAL A 73 -13.27 -16.36 -16.32
CA VAL A 73 -12.40 -17.49 -16.02
C VAL A 73 -13.23 -18.76 -15.81
N SER A 74 -12.83 -19.87 -16.44
CA SER A 74 -13.52 -21.16 -16.22
C SER A 74 -13.21 -21.72 -14.82
N PRO A 75 -14.09 -22.53 -14.19
CA PRO A 75 -13.80 -23.14 -12.90
C PRO A 75 -12.51 -23.96 -12.88
N ARG A 76 -12.18 -24.64 -14.00
CA ARG A 76 -10.95 -25.42 -14.14
C ARG A 76 -9.70 -24.54 -14.18
N GLU A 77 -9.79 -23.37 -14.82
CA GLU A 77 -8.69 -22.42 -14.83
C GLU A 77 -8.53 -21.74 -13.47
N ALA A 78 -9.61 -21.29 -12.84
CA ALA A 78 -9.59 -20.66 -11.53
C ALA A 78 -8.96 -21.58 -10.47
N ALA A 79 -9.25 -22.88 -10.52
CA ALA A 79 -8.65 -23.88 -9.64
C ALA A 79 -7.14 -24.10 -9.87
N ALA A 80 -6.60 -23.70 -11.03
CA ALA A 80 -5.17 -23.77 -11.34
C ALA A 80 -4.46 -22.42 -11.13
N MET A 81 -5.21 -21.34 -10.95
CA MET A 81 -4.66 -20.00 -10.72
C MET A 81 -4.15 -19.86 -9.29
N ASP A 82 -2.91 -19.42 -9.15
CA ASP A 82 -2.38 -18.89 -7.91
C ASP A 82 -3.36 -17.84 -7.35
N PRO A 83 -3.81 -17.97 -6.09
CA PRO A 83 -4.73 -17.01 -5.51
C PRO A 83 -4.18 -15.57 -5.44
N GLN A 84 -2.86 -15.36 -5.56
CA GLN A 84 -2.29 -14.03 -5.78
C GLN A 84 -2.76 -13.39 -7.10
N GLN A 85 -2.91 -14.17 -8.18
CA GLN A 85 -3.47 -13.66 -9.45
C GLN A 85 -4.94 -13.26 -9.30
N ARG A 86 -5.71 -14.05 -8.54
CA ARG A 86 -7.13 -13.81 -8.25
C ARG A 86 -7.32 -12.55 -7.41
N LEU A 87 -6.55 -12.43 -6.34
CA LEU A 87 -6.55 -11.26 -5.46
C LEU A 87 -6.16 -9.99 -6.21
N MET A 88 -5.11 -10.03 -7.06
CA MET A 88 -4.69 -8.86 -7.84
C MET A 88 -5.77 -8.40 -8.82
N LEU A 89 -6.53 -9.33 -9.44
CA LEU A 89 -7.65 -8.99 -10.32
C LEU A 89 -8.78 -8.26 -9.56
N GLU A 90 -9.17 -8.77 -8.40
CA GLU A 90 -10.20 -8.15 -7.56
C GLU A 90 -9.75 -6.77 -7.07
N LEU A 91 -8.53 -6.65 -6.54
CA LEU A 91 -7.99 -5.37 -6.08
C LEU A 91 -7.84 -4.34 -7.20
N ALA A 92 -7.44 -4.76 -8.40
CA ALA A 92 -7.35 -3.86 -9.55
C ALA A 92 -8.74 -3.34 -9.97
N TRP A 93 -9.76 -4.20 -9.94
CA TRP A 93 -11.14 -3.81 -10.22
C TRP A 93 -11.65 -2.80 -9.18
N GLU A 94 -11.48 -3.12 -7.89
CA GLU A 94 -11.95 -2.28 -6.80
C GLU A 94 -11.21 -0.94 -6.72
N ALA A 95 -9.92 -0.90 -7.06
CA ALA A 95 -9.17 0.35 -7.09
C ALA A 95 -9.68 1.28 -8.20
N LEU A 96 -10.10 0.73 -9.35
CA LEU A 96 -10.73 1.49 -10.43
C LEU A 96 -12.13 1.99 -10.04
N GLU A 97 -12.92 1.18 -9.34
CA GLU A 97 -14.20 1.61 -8.76
C GLU A 97 -14.00 2.77 -7.77
N GLY A 98 -13.00 2.65 -6.89
CA GLY A 98 -12.61 3.71 -5.97
C GLY A 98 -12.09 4.98 -6.65
N ALA A 99 -11.61 4.88 -7.89
CA ALA A 99 -11.21 6.02 -8.71
C ALA A 99 -12.35 6.60 -9.56
N GLY A 100 -13.56 6.02 -9.50
CA GLY A 100 -14.65 6.42 -10.40
C GLY A 100 -14.41 6.08 -11.88
N VAL A 101 -13.40 5.24 -12.18
CA VAL A 101 -13.03 4.88 -13.55
C VAL A 101 -13.85 3.67 -14.01
N VAL A 102 -14.63 3.85 -15.08
CA VAL A 102 -15.44 2.76 -15.66
C VAL A 102 -14.54 1.78 -16.44
N PRO A 103 -14.36 0.52 -15.97
CA PRO A 103 -13.37 -0.39 -16.59
C PRO A 103 -13.66 -0.73 -18.06
N GLY A 104 -14.92 -0.67 -18.47
CA GLY A 104 -15.32 -0.89 -19.87
C GLY A 104 -14.74 0.12 -20.86
N GLY A 105 -14.36 1.31 -20.39
CA GLY A 105 -13.73 2.37 -21.19
C GLY A 105 -12.22 2.20 -21.37
N LEU A 106 -11.57 1.27 -20.68
CA LEU A 106 -10.11 1.12 -20.69
C LEU A 106 -9.57 0.19 -21.79
N ARG A 107 -10.44 -0.49 -22.53
CA ARG A 107 -10.00 -1.44 -23.56
C ARG A 107 -9.28 -0.70 -24.69
N GLY A 108 -8.01 -1.05 -24.91
CA GLY A 108 -7.13 -0.42 -25.90
C GLY A 108 -6.30 0.73 -25.31
N GLU A 109 -6.64 1.23 -24.13
CA GLU A 109 -5.94 2.36 -23.51
C GLU A 109 -4.55 1.98 -23.02
N ARG A 110 -3.63 2.95 -23.04
CA ARG A 110 -2.26 2.80 -22.55
C ARG A 110 -2.22 2.91 -21.03
N VAL A 111 -2.87 1.96 -20.36
CA VAL A 111 -2.82 1.84 -18.89
C VAL A 111 -1.74 0.83 -18.52
N GLY A 112 -0.83 1.22 -17.63
CA GLY A 112 0.22 0.35 -17.12
C GLY A 112 -0.24 -0.50 -15.92
N VAL A 113 0.38 -1.66 -15.71
CA VAL A 113 0.19 -2.55 -14.55
C VAL A 113 1.54 -2.96 -13.97
N PHE A 114 1.79 -2.58 -12.73
CA PHE A 114 3.04 -2.82 -12.02
C PHE A 114 2.75 -3.53 -10.69
N ALA A 115 3.10 -4.81 -10.57
CA ALA A 115 2.76 -5.62 -9.41
C ALA A 115 3.99 -6.15 -8.67
N GLY A 116 4.11 -5.86 -7.38
CA GLY A 116 5.09 -6.45 -6.49
C GLY A 116 4.65 -7.84 -6.02
N VAL A 117 5.41 -8.88 -6.36
CA VAL A 117 5.12 -10.27 -5.99
C VAL A 117 6.44 -11.02 -5.80
N ILE A 118 6.64 -11.62 -4.62
CA ILE A 118 7.90 -12.31 -4.31
C ILE A 118 7.75 -13.81 -4.13
N GLN A 119 6.66 -14.30 -3.52
CA GLN A 119 6.48 -15.72 -3.24
C GLN A 119 5.81 -16.47 -4.40
N ASP A 120 6.12 -17.76 -4.55
CA ASP A 120 5.48 -18.71 -5.47
C ASP A 120 4.95 -19.97 -4.76
N ASP A 121 4.53 -19.85 -3.49
CA ASP A 121 4.08 -20.96 -2.64
C ASP A 121 3.09 -21.90 -3.36
N TYR A 122 2.11 -21.34 -4.08
CA TYR A 122 1.11 -22.15 -4.79
C TYR A 122 1.73 -23.00 -5.91
N ALA A 123 2.76 -22.48 -6.58
CA ALA A 123 3.55 -23.24 -7.54
C ALA A 123 4.37 -24.34 -6.85
N GLY A 124 4.95 -24.05 -5.69
CA GLY A 124 5.63 -25.03 -4.83
C GLY A 124 4.71 -26.20 -4.44
N LEU A 125 3.54 -25.89 -3.89
CA LEU A 125 2.51 -26.85 -3.52
C LEU A 125 2.03 -27.70 -4.72
N THR A 126 1.83 -27.06 -5.87
CA THR A 126 1.40 -27.75 -7.10
C THR A 126 2.47 -28.72 -7.61
N ARG A 127 3.75 -28.35 -7.53
CA ARG A 127 4.87 -29.24 -7.87
C ARG A 127 4.97 -30.41 -6.89
N ALA A 128 4.82 -30.16 -5.60
CA ALA A 128 4.86 -31.18 -4.56
C ALA A 128 3.72 -32.21 -4.69
N ALA A 129 2.54 -31.78 -5.17
CA ALA A 129 1.42 -32.67 -5.46
C ALA A 129 1.61 -33.60 -6.68
N GLY A 130 2.71 -33.42 -7.43
CA GLY A 130 3.13 -34.30 -8.53
C GLY A 130 2.58 -33.91 -9.91
N ALA A 131 3.29 -34.32 -10.96
CA ALA A 131 3.02 -33.93 -12.35
C ALA A 131 1.62 -34.32 -12.87
N GLY A 132 0.95 -35.30 -12.25
CA GLY A 132 -0.42 -35.69 -12.58
C GLY A 132 -1.47 -34.60 -12.27
N ARG A 133 -1.12 -33.57 -11.49
CA ARG A 133 -1.96 -32.38 -11.26
C ARG A 133 -1.82 -31.33 -12.35
N PHE A 134 -0.85 -31.46 -13.25
CA PHE A 134 -0.64 -30.49 -14.30
C PHE A 134 -1.72 -30.63 -15.39
N GLY A 135 -2.22 -29.49 -15.84
CA GLY A 135 -3.19 -29.37 -16.92
C GLY A 135 -2.87 -28.19 -17.82
N SER A 136 -3.76 -27.91 -18.77
CA SER A 136 -3.59 -26.84 -19.77
C SER A 136 -3.40 -25.44 -19.17
N PHE A 137 -3.91 -25.20 -17.95
CA PHE A 137 -3.84 -23.91 -17.28
C PHE A 137 -2.68 -23.79 -16.28
N THR A 138 -1.92 -24.86 -16.03
CA THR A 138 -0.88 -24.87 -14.98
C THR A 138 0.20 -23.81 -15.23
N SER A 139 0.66 -23.66 -16.49
CA SER A 139 1.70 -22.67 -16.80
C SER A 139 1.22 -21.25 -16.54
N THR A 140 0.04 -20.88 -17.07
CA THR A 140 -0.54 -19.54 -16.88
C THR A 140 -1.01 -19.29 -15.45
N GLY A 141 -1.42 -20.33 -14.73
CA GLY A 141 -1.90 -20.24 -13.36
C GLY A 141 -0.79 -20.07 -12.31
N LEU A 142 0.43 -20.54 -12.60
CA LEU A 142 1.54 -20.51 -11.64
C LEU A 142 2.61 -19.47 -11.92
N HIS A 143 2.70 -18.93 -13.14
CA HIS A 143 3.77 -18.01 -13.50
C HIS A 143 3.54 -16.62 -12.88
N ARG A 144 4.51 -16.13 -12.09
CA ARG A 144 4.38 -14.86 -11.36
C ARG A 144 4.06 -13.67 -12.28
N SER A 145 4.67 -13.58 -13.46
CA SER A 145 4.39 -12.46 -14.41
C SER A 145 2.91 -12.32 -14.76
N VAL A 146 2.16 -13.43 -14.73
CA VAL A 146 0.74 -13.45 -15.07
C VAL A 146 -0.10 -12.71 -14.04
N VAL A 147 0.41 -12.44 -12.83
CA VAL A 147 -0.27 -11.58 -11.84
C VAL A 147 -0.58 -10.19 -12.43
N ALA A 148 0.41 -9.54 -13.05
CA ALA A 148 0.20 -8.27 -13.76
C ALA A 148 -0.48 -8.48 -15.12
N ASN A 149 -0.01 -9.46 -15.89
CA ASN A 149 -0.47 -9.64 -17.28
C ASN A 149 -1.94 -10.02 -17.37
N ARG A 150 -2.49 -10.74 -16.40
CA ARG A 150 -3.90 -11.12 -16.38
C ARG A 150 -4.82 -9.93 -16.13
N VAL A 151 -4.40 -8.96 -15.31
CA VAL A 151 -5.10 -7.68 -15.15
C VAL A 151 -5.15 -6.94 -16.48
N SER A 152 -3.99 -6.78 -17.14
CA SER A 152 -3.91 -6.15 -18.46
C SER A 152 -4.77 -6.87 -19.50
N TYR A 153 -4.73 -8.21 -19.53
CA TYR A 153 -5.52 -9.03 -20.45
C TYR A 153 -7.03 -8.87 -20.23
N PHE A 154 -7.49 -8.96 -18.98
CA PHE A 154 -8.91 -8.86 -18.64
C PHE A 154 -9.48 -7.50 -19.01
N LEU A 155 -8.79 -6.43 -18.61
CA LEU A 155 -9.19 -5.04 -18.85
C LEU A 155 -8.88 -4.56 -20.27
N GLY A 156 -8.09 -5.31 -21.05
CA GLY A 156 -7.70 -4.94 -22.41
C GLY A 156 -6.68 -3.80 -22.49
N LEU A 157 -5.79 -3.68 -21.50
CA LEU A 157 -4.82 -2.60 -21.38
C LEU A 157 -3.60 -2.83 -22.26
N THR A 158 -3.04 -1.76 -22.83
CA THR A 158 -1.91 -1.83 -23.77
C THR A 158 -0.63 -1.18 -23.26
N GLY A 159 -0.62 -0.64 -22.04
CA GLY A 159 0.58 -0.08 -21.40
C GLY A 159 1.54 -1.15 -20.85
N PRO A 160 2.65 -0.74 -20.20
CA PRO A 160 3.61 -1.67 -19.58
C PRO A 160 2.91 -2.61 -18.59
N SER A 161 3.25 -3.90 -18.61
CA SER A 161 2.64 -4.90 -17.72
C SER A 161 3.70 -5.84 -17.17
N LEU A 162 4.10 -5.62 -15.92
CA LEU A 162 5.25 -6.32 -15.34
C LEU A 162 5.10 -6.59 -13.84
N VAL A 163 5.80 -7.65 -13.42
CA VAL A 163 5.99 -7.98 -12.01
C VAL A 163 7.37 -7.51 -11.57
N VAL A 164 7.44 -6.93 -10.38
CA VAL A 164 8.67 -6.51 -9.71
C VAL A 164 8.93 -7.45 -8.54
N ASP A 165 10.15 -7.98 -8.47
CA ASP A 165 10.68 -8.72 -7.32
C ASP A 165 11.99 -8.07 -6.89
N SER A 166 11.90 -7.21 -5.88
CA SER A 166 13.03 -6.61 -5.18
C SER A 166 13.04 -7.00 -3.69
N GLY A 167 12.43 -8.14 -3.36
CA GLY A 167 12.15 -8.53 -1.97
C GLY A 167 11.03 -7.67 -1.35
N GLN A 168 11.18 -7.30 -0.07
CA GLN A 168 10.15 -6.60 0.71
C GLN A 168 9.83 -5.18 0.19
N SER A 169 10.68 -4.62 -0.68
CA SER A 169 10.44 -3.33 -1.34
C SER A 169 9.61 -3.42 -2.62
N SER A 170 9.27 -4.62 -3.09
CA SER A 170 8.72 -4.87 -4.44
C SER A 170 7.54 -3.98 -4.82
N SER A 171 6.50 -3.91 -3.98
CA SER A 171 5.30 -3.11 -4.28
C SER A 171 5.56 -1.61 -4.29
N LEU A 172 6.46 -1.08 -3.44
CA LEU A 172 6.78 0.35 -3.46
C LEU A 172 7.71 0.70 -4.63
N VAL A 173 8.60 -0.22 -5.04
CA VAL A 173 9.35 -0.10 -6.30
C VAL A 173 8.40 -0.15 -7.50
N ALA A 174 7.37 -1.00 -7.49
CA ALA A 174 6.36 -1.06 -8.54
C ALA A 174 5.61 0.27 -8.68
N VAL A 175 5.24 0.92 -7.55
CA VAL A 175 4.65 2.27 -7.55
C VAL A 175 5.63 3.30 -8.12
N GLN A 176 6.90 3.29 -7.70
CA GLN A 176 7.90 4.21 -8.25
C GLN A 176 8.09 4.03 -9.77
N GLN A 177 8.13 2.79 -10.26
CA GLN A 177 8.22 2.51 -11.70
C GLN A 177 6.99 2.99 -12.47
N ALA A 178 5.80 2.86 -11.88
CA ALA A 178 4.55 3.38 -12.43
C ALA A 178 4.58 4.91 -12.53
N CYS A 179 5.02 5.61 -11.48
CA CYS A 179 5.21 7.06 -11.50
C CYS A 179 6.18 7.48 -12.61
N ASP A 180 7.29 6.75 -12.78
CA ASP A 180 8.27 7.07 -13.81
C ASP A 180 7.74 6.77 -15.22
N ALA A 181 6.94 5.71 -15.41
CA ALA A 181 6.29 5.40 -16.68
C ALA A 181 5.27 6.47 -17.10
N LEU A 182 4.48 6.99 -16.15
CA LEU A 182 3.56 8.12 -16.38
C LEU A 182 4.34 9.36 -16.82
N ARG A 183 5.40 9.73 -16.10
CA ARG A 183 6.24 10.91 -16.43
C ARG A 183 6.95 10.78 -17.77
N ARG A 184 7.27 9.55 -18.21
CA ARG A 184 7.84 9.29 -19.55
C ARG A 184 6.79 9.20 -20.66
N GLY A 185 5.50 9.27 -20.33
CA GLY A 185 4.40 9.13 -21.29
C GLY A 185 4.21 7.71 -21.83
N GLU A 186 4.76 6.70 -21.15
CA GLU A 186 4.61 5.28 -21.52
C GLU A 186 3.18 4.77 -21.27
N CYS A 187 2.47 5.42 -20.34
CA CYS A 187 1.08 5.19 -20.02
C CYS A 187 0.41 6.51 -19.59
N SER A 188 -0.92 6.61 -19.71
CA SER A 188 -1.72 7.75 -19.23
C SER A 188 -2.32 7.52 -17.85
N MET A 189 -2.40 6.27 -17.43
CA MET A 189 -2.85 5.82 -16.12
C MET A 189 -2.05 4.57 -15.75
N ALA A 190 -1.83 4.33 -14.46
CA ALA A 190 -1.18 3.11 -14.01
C ALA A 190 -1.87 2.50 -12.80
N LEU A 191 -1.99 1.18 -12.81
CA LEU A 191 -2.34 0.36 -11.66
C LEU A 191 -1.03 -0.15 -11.05
N ALA A 192 -0.77 0.21 -9.79
CA ALA A 192 0.46 -0.19 -9.12
C ALA A 192 0.18 -0.74 -7.72
N GLY A 193 0.88 -1.79 -7.32
CA GLY A 193 0.63 -2.39 -6.02
C GLY A 193 1.38 -3.68 -5.79
N GLY A 194 0.80 -4.58 -5.00
CA GLY A 194 1.36 -5.89 -4.75
C GLY A 194 0.47 -6.77 -3.89
N VAL A 195 0.75 -8.07 -3.93
CA VAL A 195 0.02 -9.12 -3.21
C VAL A 195 1.01 -10.08 -2.57
N ASN A 196 0.63 -10.64 -1.43
CA ASN A 196 1.38 -11.67 -0.72
C ASN A 196 0.42 -12.62 -0.02
N LEU A 197 0.61 -13.93 -0.14
CA LEU A 197 -0.18 -14.94 0.55
C LEU A 197 0.71 -15.96 1.26
N LEU A 198 0.27 -16.46 2.42
CA LEU A 198 1.00 -17.44 3.23
C LEU A 198 0.41 -18.84 2.97
N LEU A 199 0.91 -19.58 1.99
CA LEU A 199 0.26 -20.82 1.55
C LEU A 199 1.06 -22.08 1.92
N ALA A 200 2.38 -21.99 2.00
CA ALA A 200 3.26 -23.14 2.23
C ALA A 200 4.03 -23.04 3.57
N ALA A 201 4.17 -24.19 4.24
CA ALA A 201 4.88 -24.31 5.50
C ALA A 201 6.39 -24.05 5.34
N GLU A 202 6.93 -24.54 4.24
CA GLU A 202 8.35 -24.51 3.91
C GLU A 202 8.87 -23.07 3.86
N THR A 203 8.07 -22.15 3.32
CA THR A 203 8.40 -20.72 3.24
C THR A 203 8.51 -20.11 4.64
N SER A 204 7.55 -20.39 5.52
CA SER A 204 7.61 -19.95 6.92
C SER A 204 8.82 -20.52 7.66
N VAL A 205 9.08 -21.83 7.52
CA VAL A 205 10.23 -22.48 8.16
C VAL A 205 11.54 -21.91 7.64
N ALA A 206 11.63 -21.57 6.35
CA ALA A 206 12.81 -20.93 5.78
C ALA A 206 13.04 -19.54 6.38
N VAL A 207 11.99 -18.72 6.53
CA VAL A 207 12.08 -17.38 7.14
C VAL A 207 12.41 -17.46 8.65
N GLU A 208 11.84 -18.43 9.36
CA GLU A 208 12.18 -18.69 10.76
C GLU A 208 13.66 -19.06 10.92
N ARG A 209 14.17 -19.98 10.08
CA ARG A 209 15.58 -20.40 10.08
C ARG A 209 16.52 -19.28 9.64
N PHE A 210 16.05 -18.37 8.80
CA PHE A 210 16.76 -17.13 8.45
C PHE A 210 16.87 -16.17 9.66
N GLY A 211 16.03 -16.34 10.69
CA GLY A 211 16.01 -15.50 11.88
C GLY A 211 15.19 -14.22 11.71
N GLY A 212 14.27 -14.18 10.74
CA GLY A 212 13.44 -13.00 10.49
C GLY A 212 12.22 -12.87 11.40
N LEU A 213 11.81 -13.95 12.07
CA LEU A 213 10.53 -13.99 12.79
C LEU A 213 10.67 -13.65 14.28
N SER A 214 9.75 -12.83 14.77
CA SER A 214 9.59 -12.54 16.20
C SER A 214 9.10 -13.77 16.95
N ARG A 215 9.64 -14.01 18.15
CA ARG A 215 9.25 -15.14 19.00
C ARG A 215 7.81 -15.02 19.51
N GLU A 216 7.33 -13.80 19.73
CA GLU A 216 5.95 -13.55 20.19
C GLU A 216 4.95 -13.43 19.03
N GLY A 217 5.44 -13.48 17.79
CA GLY A 217 4.63 -13.24 16.59
C GLY A 217 4.03 -11.83 16.60
N ARG A 218 4.83 -10.82 16.95
CA ARG A 218 4.47 -9.39 16.89
C ARG A 218 5.60 -8.61 16.24
N SER A 219 5.30 -7.46 15.64
CA SER A 219 6.33 -6.52 15.20
C SER A 219 6.51 -5.43 16.25
N PHE A 220 7.63 -5.50 16.97
CA PHE A 220 8.04 -4.54 18.01
C PHE A 220 8.85 -3.39 17.41
N VAL A 221 8.24 -2.66 16.48
CA VAL A 221 8.93 -1.62 15.69
C VAL A 221 9.52 -0.55 16.60
N PHE A 222 10.84 -0.37 16.51
CA PHE A 222 11.69 0.54 17.26
C PHE A 222 11.75 0.29 18.78
N ASP A 223 11.09 -0.75 19.29
CA ASP A 223 11.03 -1.04 20.71
C ASP A 223 12.24 -1.87 21.18
N ALA A 224 12.59 -1.79 22.45
CA ALA A 224 13.65 -2.59 23.07
C ALA A 224 13.44 -4.12 22.96
N ARG A 225 12.21 -4.58 22.69
CA ARG A 225 11.86 -5.98 22.46
C ARG A 225 11.99 -6.44 21.00
N ALA A 226 12.42 -5.57 20.09
CA ALA A 226 12.63 -5.90 18.67
C ALA A 226 13.48 -7.18 18.48
N ASP A 227 12.85 -8.27 18.06
CA ASP A 227 13.48 -9.58 17.84
C ASP A 227 13.16 -10.19 16.47
N GLY A 228 12.42 -9.48 15.62
CA GLY A 228 11.93 -9.95 14.33
C GLY A 228 10.56 -9.37 13.97
N TYR A 229 10.01 -9.82 12.85
CA TYR A 229 8.66 -9.45 12.42
C TYR A 229 7.70 -10.63 12.49
N VAL A 230 6.40 -10.36 12.37
CA VAL A 230 5.37 -11.37 12.14
C VAL A 230 4.92 -11.33 10.68
N ARG A 231 4.73 -12.49 10.04
CA ARG A 231 4.31 -12.55 8.63
C ARG A 231 2.85 -12.11 8.47
N GLY A 232 2.53 -11.51 7.33
CA GLY A 232 1.16 -11.18 6.94
C GLY A 232 0.85 -11.55 5.49
N GLU A 233 -0.43 -11.75 5.18
CA GLU A 233 -0.97 -11.87 3.83
C GLU A 233 -1.99 -10.78 3.51
N GLY A 234 -2.19 -10.54 2.23
CA GLY A 234 -3.06 -9.48 1.71
C GLY A 234 -2.44 -8.78 0.52
N GLY A 235 -2.95 -7.59 0.23
CA GLY A 235 -2.41 -6.76 -0.83
C GLY A 235 -3.11 -5.42 -0.95
N GLY A 236 -2.62 -4.61 -1.88
CA GLY A 236 -3.26 -3.37 -2.27
C GLY A 236 -2.86 -2.94 -3.66
N VAL A 237 -3.71 -2.11 -4.26
CA VAL A 237 -3.51 -1.49 -5.58
C VAL A 237 -3.89 -0.01 -5.47
N VAL A 238 -3.09 0.85 -6.08
CA VAL A 238 -3.37 2.27 -6.26
C VAL A 238 -3.52 2.58 -7.75
N VAL A 239 -4.42 3.52 -8.06
CA VAL A 239 -4.62 4.08 -9.40
C VAL A 239 -3.87 5.41 -9.46
N LEU A 240 -2.98 5.53 -10.45
CA LEU A 240 -2.07 6.65 -10.59
C LEU A 240 -2.29 7.36 -11.92
N LYS A 241 -2.26 8.69 -11.89
CA LYS A 241 -2.26 9.57 -13.06
C LYS A 241 -1.28 10.72 -12.85
N LEU A 242 -0.83 11.36 -13.92
CA LEU A 242 -0.21 12.69 -13.77
C LEU A 242 -1.22 13.63 -13.10
N LEU A 243 -0.74 14.49 -12.19
CA LEU A 243 -1.64 15.37 -11.43
C LEU A 243 -2.43 16.31 -12.36
N SER A 244 -1.82 16.79 -13.45
CA SER A 244 -2.52 17.61 -14.44
C SER A 244 -3.67 16.86 -15.10
N ASP A 245 -3.46 15.61 -15.50
CA ASP A 245 -4.48 14.73 -16.09
C ASP A 245 -5.58 14.38 -15.08
N ALA A 246 -5.24 14.19 -13.80
CA ALA A 246 -6.22 13.91 -12.76
C ALA A 246 -7.15 15.12 -12.54
N VAL A 247 -6.58 16.32 -12.46
CA VAL A 247 -7.35 17.57 -12.33
C VAL A 247 -8.18 17.84 -13.58
N ALA A 248 -7.64 17.59 -14.78
CA ALA A 248 -8.33 17.79 -16.04
C ALA A 248 -9.56 16.87 -16.19
N ASP A 249 -9.44 15.63 -15.73
CA ASP A 249 -10.53 14.64 -15.79
C ASP A 249 -11.53 14.78 -14.63
N GLY A 250 -11.23 15.64 -13.64
CA GLY A 250 -12.08 15.87 -12.47
C GLY A 250 -12.04 14.73 -11.45
N ASP A 251 -10.93 13.99 -11.38
CA ASP A 251 -10.76 12.90 -10.42
C ASP A 251 -10.69 13.42 -8.98
N ASP A 252 -11.21 12.61 -8.04
CA ASP A 252 -10.99 12.83 -6.62
C ASP A 252 -9.56 12.40 -6.25
N VAL A 253 -8.68 13.37 -6.02
CA VAL A 253 -7.28 13.11 -5.67
C VAL A 253 -7.20 12.79 -4.18
N VAL A 254 -6.79 11.56 -3.85
CA VAL A 254 -6.58 11.12 -2.46
C VAL A 254 -5.34 11.81 -1.87
N CYS A 255 -4.24 11.75 -2.60
CA CYS A 255 -2.98 12.40 -2.27
C CYS A 255 -2.09 12.52 -3.51
N VAL A 256 -0.94 13.18 -3.36
CA VAL A 256 0.02 13.41 -4.45
C VAL A 256 1.37 12.81 -4.09
N ILE A 257 1.94 12.00 -4.97
CA ILE A 257 3.34 11.54 -4.91
C ILE A 257 4.20 12.61 -5.59
N ARG A 258 4.93 13.39 -4.79
CA ARG A 258 5.78 14.48 -5.25
C ARG A 258 7.10 14.00 -5.83
N GLY A 259 7.68 12.97 -5.24
CA GLY A 259 8.97 12.43 -5.64
C GLY A 259 9.23 11.08 -5.03
N GLY A 260 10.20 10.38 -5.61
CA GLY A 260 10.60 9.07 -5.15
C GLY A 260 11.93 8.63 -5.74
N ALA A 261 12.57 7.71 -5.04
CA ALA A 261 13.87 7.17 -5.41
C ALA A 261 13.98 5.70 -5.05
N VAL A 262 14.74 4.96 -5.88
CA VAL A 262 15.18 3.60 -5.61
C VAL A 262 16.70 3.58 -5.68
N ASN A 263 17.36 2.91 -4.74
CA ASN A 263 18.79 2.59 -4.83
C ASN A 263 19.07 1.17 -4.32
N ASN A 264 20.35 0.83 -4.15
CA ASN A 264 20.75 -0.43 -3.56
C ASN A 264 21.88 -0.21 -2.55
N ASP A 265 21.90 -1.01 -1.49
CA ASP A 265 22.98 -1.02 -0.48
C ASP A 265 24.36 -1.32 -1.09
N GLY A 266 24.38 -2.05 -2.22
CA GLY A 266 25.59 -2.46 -2.92
C GLY A 266 26.33 -3.56 -2.16
N GLY A 267 27.60 -3.31 -1.83
CA GLY A 267 28.37 -4.19 -0.93
C GLY A 267 28.21 -3.80 0.54
N GLY A 268 28.85 -4.52 1.46
CA GLY A 268 28.76 -4.22 2.89
C GLY A 268 29.28 -5.37 3.76
N GLU A 269 28.84 -5.39 5.01
CA GLU A 269 29.21 -6.43 5.98
C GLU A 269 28.52 -7.79 5.71
N GLY A 270 27.45 -7.79 4.93
CA GLY A 270 26.75 -8.99 4.49
C GLY A 270 25.63 -8.66 3.51
N LEU A 271 25.17 -9.67 2.76
CA LEU A 271 24.13 -9.50 1.73
C LEU A 271 22.81 -8.96 2.29
N THR A 272 22.47 -9.36 3.52
CA THR A 272 21.20 -9.04 4.17
C THR A 272 21.34 -8.01 5.29
N VAL A 273 22.50 -7.35 5.39
CA VAL A 273 22.78 -6.33 6.40
C VAL A 273 22.44 -4.95 5.81
N PRO A 274 21.42 -4.25 6.34
CA PRO A 274 21.00 -2.96 5.78
C PRO A 274 22.06 -1.88 5.99
N ARG A 275 22.16 -0.93 5.04
CA ARG A 275 23.15 0.16 5.12
C ARG A 275 22.52 1.53 5.37
N CYS A 276 22.82 2.09 6.55
CA CYS A 276 22.39 3.43 6.93
C CYS A 276 22.75 4.50 5.88
N GLY A 277 23.95 4.43 5.28
CA GLY A 277 24.37 5.38 4.23
C GLY A 277 23.50 5.31 2.98
N ALA A 278 23.12 4.11 2.53
CA ALA A 278 22.25 3.94 1.36
C ALA A 278 20.82 4.40 1.64
N GLN A 279 20.32 4.20 2.87
CA GLN A 279 19.02 4.73 3.29
C GLN A 279 19.02 6.26 3.39
N VAL A 280 20.11 6.88 3.89
CA VAL A 280 20.28 8.35 3.84
C VAL A 280 20.23 8.85 2.40
N GLU A 281 20.93 8.18 1.49
CA GLU A 281 20.98 8.56 0.08
C GLU A 281 19.62 8.45 -0.62
N VAL A 282 18.88 7.34 -0.43
CA VAL A 282 17.58 7.17 -1.09
C VAL A 282 16.54 8.17 -0.59
N VAL A 283 16.56 8.49 0.71
CA VAL A 283 15.66 9.50 1.29
C VAL A 283 16.03 10.89 0.76
N GLY A 284 17.33 11.23 0.75
CA GLY A 284 17.80 12.50 0.20
C GLY A 284 17.45 12.69 -1.27
N LEU A 285 17.62 11.65 -2.10
CA LEU A 285 17.28 11.68 -3.52
C LEU A 285 15.77 11.80 -3.75
N ALA A 286 14.95 11.15 -2.93
CA ALA A 286 13.50 11.28 -3.00
C ALA A 286 13.05 12.72 -2.67
N LEU A 287 13.65 13.35 -1.65
CA LEU A 287 13.42 14.75 -1.31
C LEU A 287 13.84 15.69 -2.43
N GLU A 288 15.05 15.51 -2.98
CA GLU A 288 15.54 16.30 -4.12
C GLU A 288 14.57 16.23 -5.31
N ARG A 289 14.14 15.01 -5.68
CA ARG A 289 13.20 14.80 -6.80
C ARG A 289 11.80 15.34 -6.51
N SER A 290 11.41 15.44 -5.25
CA SER A 290 10.14 16.05 -4.84
C SER A 290 10.17 17.58 -4.82
N GLY A 291 11.37 18.19 -4.88
CA GLY A 291 11.55 19.63 -4.71
C GLY A 291 11.26 20.13 -3.29
N LEU A 292 11.24 19.25 -2.30
CA LEU A 292 10.93 19.55 -0.90
C LEU A 292 12.19 19.46 -0.03
N SER A 293 12.17 20.19 1.08
CA SER A 293 13.17 20.06 2.13
C SER A 293 12.77 18.96 3.12
N ALA A 294 13.75 18.45 3.88
CA ALA A 294 13.47 17.47 4.94
C ALA A 294 12.53 18.04 6.03
N LEU A 295 12.56 19.35 6.27
CA LEU A 295 11.70 19.99 7.28
C LEU A 295 10.23 20.09 6.83
N ASP A 296 9.95 19.93 5.55
CA ASP A 296 8.59 19.94 5.00
C ASP A 296 7.81 18.65 5.32
N VAL A 297 8.50 17.53 5.56
CA VAL A 297 7.89 16.22 5.83
C VAL A 297 7.70 16.06 7.33
N ALA A 298 6.47 15.78 7.78
CA ALA A 298 6.12 15.72 9.20
C ALA A 298 5.90 14.31 9.75
N TYR A 299 5.64 13.36 8.86
CA TYR A 299 5.42 11.95 9.18
C TYR A 299 6.23 11.05 8.27
N VAL A 300 6.73 9.92 8.77
CA VAL A 300 7.25 8.84 7.93
C VAL A 300 6.60 7.52 8.31
N GLU A 301 5.96 6.89 7.32
CA GLU A 301 5.62 5.47 7.36
C GLU A 301 6.89 4.66 7.09
N LEU A 302 7.35 3.97 8.13
CA LEU A 302 8.60 3.26 8.16
C LEU A 302 8.55 1.96 7.35
N HIS A 303 9.73 1.47 6.96
CA HIS A 303 9.89 0.06 6.69
C HIS A 303 9.64 -0.74 7.98
N GLY A 304 10.25 -0.34 9.10
CA GLY A 304 9.85 -0.65 10.48
C GLY A 304 9.49 -2.11 10.72
N THR A 305 10.50 -2.98 10.69
CA THR A 305 10.29 -4.43 10.81
C THR A 305 10.21 -4.94 12.23
N GLY A 306 10.75 -4.21 13.21
CA GLY A 306 10.93 -4.75 14.57
C GLY A 306 12.14 -5.65 14.67
N THR A 307 13.15 -5.48 13.80
CA THR A 307 14.38 -6.29 13.85
C THR A 307 15.47 -5.55 14.61
N PRO A 308 16.29 -6.25 15.42
CA PRO A 308 17.30 -5.62 16.26
C PRO A 308 18.40 -4.91 15.44
N LEU A 309 18.63 -5.33 14.20
CA LEU A 309 19.61 -4.71 13.31
C LEU A 309 18.98 -3.64 12.39
N GLY A 310 17.81 -3.91 11.82
CA GLY A 310 17.19 -3.04 10.83
C GLY A 310 16.65 -1.74 11.43
N ASP A 311 16.03 -1.83 12.60
CA ASP A 311 15.37 -0.70 13.24
C ASP A 311 16.37 0.41 13.64
N PRO A 312 17.52 0.12 14.28
CA PRO A 312 18.55 1.15 14.52
C PRO A 312 19.13 1.77 13.26
N VAL A 313 19.31 0.98 12.19
CA VAL A 313 19.81 1.48 10.91
C VAL A 313 18.84 2.48 10.28
N GLU A 314 17.54 2.15 10.27
CA GLU A 314 16.48 3.01 9.75
C GLU A 314 16.32 4.29 10.59
N ALA A 315 16.20 4.17 11.91
CA ALA A 315 16.07 5.32 12.79
C ALA A 315 17.27 6.28 12.64
N ARG A 316 18.49 5.75 12.58
CA ARG A 316 19.69 6.59 12.37
C ARG A 316 19.70 7.26 11.00
N ALA A 317 19.25 6.58 9.95
CA ALA A 317 19.19 7.15 8.61
C ALA A 317 18.18 8.32 8.55
N LEU A 318 16.99 8.13 9.13
CA LEU A 318 15.98 9.18 9.22
C LEU A 318 16.45 10.34 10.10
N GLY A 319 17.09 10.08 11.24
CA GLY A 319 17.66 11.12 12.09
C GLY A 319 18.69 12.00 11.37
N ARG A 320 19.52 11.40 10.52
CA ARG A 320 20.53 12.12 9.71
C ARG A 320 19.94 13.00 8.62
N VAL A 321 18.76 12.66 8.10
CA VAL A 321 18.11 13.43 7.02
C VAL A 321 17.04 14.35 7.58
N TYR A 322 16.03 13.77 8.21
CA TYR A 322 14.85 14.49 8.71
C TYR A 322 15.07 15.15 10.05
N GLY A 323 15.90 14.58 10.94
CA GLY A 323 16.09 15.09 12.30
C GLY A 323 16.87 16.42 12.38
N VAL A 324 17.69 16.72 11.37
CA VAL A 324 18.58 17.89 11.38
C VAL A 324 17.79 19.19 11.30
N GLY A 325 17.96 20.06 12.29
CA GLY A 325 17.36 21.41 12.30
C GLY A 325 15.86 21.44 12.66
N ARG A 326 15.30 20.33 13.13
CA ARG A 326 13.90 20.24 13.58
C ARG A 326 13.69 20.80 14.99
N SER A 327 12.62 21.57 15.17
CA SER A 327 12.11 21.99 16.48
C SER A 327 11.02 21.04 17.01
N VAL A 328 10.19 20.50 16.13
CA VAL A 328 9.22 19.45 16.42
C VAL A 328 9.82 18.13 15.96
N PRO A 329 9.78 17.01 16.72
CA PRO A 329 10.28 15.71 16.25
C PRO A 329 9.50 15.16 15.05
N LEU A 330 10.18 14.42 14.17
CA LEU A 330 9.54 13.71 13.06
C LEU A 330 8.70 12.58 13.63
N VAL A 331 7.41 12.57 13.32
CA VAL A 331 6.53 11.50 13.76
C VAL A 331 6.74 10.28 12.87
N VAL A 332 6.86 9.10 13.47
CA VAL A 332 7.07 7.85 12.73
C VAL A 332 6.12 6.75 13.21
N GLY A 333 5.82 5.83 12.29
CA GLY A 333 5.03 4.64 12.59
C GLY A 333 5.10 3.59 11.50
N SER A 334 4.53 2.41 11.76
CA SER A 334 4.52 1.30 10.79
C SER A 334 3.23 0.49 10.87
N ALA A 335 2.57 0.28 9.72
CA ALA A 335 1.39 -0.58 9.57
C ALA A 335 1.69 -2.05 9.93
N LYS A 336 2.98 -2.45 9.91
CA LYS A 336 3.38 -3.83 10.26
C LYS A 336 3.05 -4.18 11.70
N SER A 337 2.98 -3.19 12.57
CA SER A 337 2.53 -3.36 13.96
C SER A 337 1.04 -3.73 14.07
N ASN A 338 0.22 -3.42 13.05
CA ASN A 338 -1.21 -3.73 12.99
C ASN A 338 -1.50 -5.02 12.22
N VAL A 339 -0.94 -5.17 11.01
CA VAL A 339 -1.31 -6.24 10.04
C VAL A 339 -0.18 -7.24 9.76
N GLY A 340 0.95 -7.10 10.43
CA GLY A 340 2.15 -7.87 10.16
C GLY A 340 2.89 -7.41 8.90
N HIS A 341 3.96 -8.12 8.57
CA HIS A 341 4.77 -7.85 7.39
C HIS A 341 4.23 -8.62 6.17
N LEU A 342 3.54 -7.91 5.27
CA LEU A 342 3.01 -8.48 4.03
C LEU A 342 4.06 -8.64 2.91
N GLU A 343 5.32 -8.80 3.29
CA GLU A 343 6.44 -9.07 2.38
C GLU A 343 6.41 -8.23 1.08
N GLY A 344 6.21 -8.85 -0.09
CA GLY A 344 6.17 -8.16 -1.38
C GLY A 344 5.11 -7.06 -1.48
N ALA A 345 4.02 -7.15 -0.72
CA ALA A 345 2.94 -6.18 -0.65
C ALA A 345 3.10 -5.13 0.47
N ALA A 346 4.12 -5.25 1.33
CA ALA A 346 4.24 -4.38 2.50
C ALA A 346 4.40 -2.88 2.16
N GLY A 347 5.06 -2.59 1.04
CA GLY A 347 5.29 -1.23 0.57
C GLY A 347 4.01 -0.49 0.19
N VAL A 348 3.13 -1.12 -0.60
CA VAL A 348 1.84 -0.50 -0.97
C VAL A 348 0.90 -0.36 0.22
N VAL A 349 0.94 -1.26 1.21
CA VAL A 349 0.15 -1.10 2.44
C VAL A 349 0.60 0.10 3.25
N GLY A 350 1.92 0.30 3.37
CA GLY A 350 2.48 1.52 3.97
C GLY A 350 2.06 2.78 3.20
N LEU A 351 2.09 2.72 1.85
CA LEU A 351 1.63 3.82 1.01
C LEU A 351 0.16 4.17 1.24
N ILE A 352 -0.74 3.18 1.27
CA ILE A 352 -2.17 3.37 1.51
C ILE A 352 -2.39 3.98 2.90
N LYS A 353 -1.72 3.47 3.93
CA LYS A 353 -1.77 4.09 5.27
C LYS A 353 -1.31 5.54 5.23
N ALA A 354 -0.16 5.83 4.64
CA ALA A 354 0.37 7.19 4.57
C ALA A 354 -0.56 8.14 3.80
N ALA A 355 -1.18 7.68 2.71
CA ALA A 355 -2.17 8.43 1.96
C ALA A 355 -3.39 8.77 2.84
N LEU A 356 -3.92 7.80 3.60
CA LEU A 356 -5.01 8.02 4.55
C LEU A 356 -4.61 9.00 5.66
N VAL A 357 -3.45 8.81 6.29
CA VAL A 357 -2.94 9.73 7.34
C VAL A 357 -2.87 11.17 6.83
N VAL A 358 -2.35 11.36 5.61
CA VAL A 358 -2.25 12.68 4.98
C VAL A 358 -3.63 13.24 4.60
N ARG A 359 -4.56 12.41 4.15
CA ARG A 359 -5.94 12.82 3.80
C ARG A 359 -6.71 13.26 5.05
N GLU A 360 -6.73 12.41 6.06
CA GLU A 360 -7.50 12.60 7.30
C GLU A 360 -6.85 13.63 8.24
N GLY A 361 -5.54 13.86 8.13
CA GLY A 361 -4.82 14.75 9.05
C GLY A 361 -4.70 14.19 10.47
N LEU A 362 -4.80 12.87 10.62
CA LEU A 362 -4.68 12.14 11.88
C LEU A 362 -3.62 11.05 11.73
N VAL A 363 -2.76 10.91 12.75
CA VAL A 363 -1.69 9.91 12.79
C VAL A 363 -2.07 8.79 13.78
N PRO A 364 -2.36 7.56 13.29
CA PRO A 364 -2.67 6.42 14.13
C PRO A 364 -1.45 5.91 14.90
N ALA A 365 -1.70 5.12 15.93
CA ALA A 365 -0.66 4.50 16.73
C ALA A 365 0.19 3.51 15.91
N SER A 366 1.50 3.55 16.11
CA SER A 366 2.40 2.43 15.85
C SER A 366 2.38 1.55 17.09
N LEU A 367 1.82 0.35 16.97
CA LEU A 367 1.57 -0.53 18.11
C LEU A 367 2.87 -1.13 18.67
N ASN A 368 2.75 -1.71 19.87
CA ASN A 368 3.81 -2.45 20.56
C ASN A 368 5.05 -1.64 20.97
N PHE A 369 5.06 -0.31 20.86
CA PHE A 369 6.15 0.54 21.32
C PHE A 369 5.92 1.03 22.77
N VAL A 370 6.90 0.79 23.64
CA VAL A 370 6.95 1.23 25.04
C VAL A 370 8.23 2.05 25.29
N SER A 371 9.37 1.56 24.82
CA SER A 371 10.67 2.24 24.98
C SER A 371 11.60 1.88 23.84
N ALA A 372 12.41 2.85 23.39
CA ALA A 372 13.34 2.66 22.28
C ALA A 372 14.37 1.54 22.53
N HIS A 373 14.78 0.87 21.46
CA HIS A 373 15.94 -0.03 21.48
C HIS A 373 17.19 0.71 21.97
N PRO A 374 18.08 0.09 22.81
CA PRO A 374 19.22 0.77 23.42
C PRO A 374 20.20 1.44 22.44
N ASP A 375 20.30 0.92 21.21
CA ASP A 375 21.14 1.47 20.14
C ASP A 375 20.48 2.66 19.41
N MET A 376 19.34 3.16 19.89
CA MET A 376 18.60 4.26 19.27
C MET A 376 18.40 5.42 20.25
N ASP A 377 18.93 6.58 19.87
CA ASP A 377 18.69 7.85 20.55
C ASP A 377 17.59 8.63 19.81
N LEU A 378 16.34 8.17 19.89
CA LEU A 378 15.24 8.74 19.11
C LEU A 378 15.08 10.25 19.38
N ASP A 379 15.12 10.66 20.64
CA ASP A 379 15.00 12.06 21.03
C ASP A 379 16.17 12.90 20.49
N GLY A 380 17.42 12.44 20.66
CA GLY A 380 18.60 13.11 20.12
C GLY A 380 18.67 13.12 18.59
N TRP A 381 17.95 12.21 17.92
CA TRP A 381 17.79 12.16 16.47
C TRP A 381 16.55 12.91 15.96
N GLY A 382 15.79 13.55 16.85
CA GLY A 382 14.61 14.32 16.49
C GLY A 382 13.48 13.45 15.93
N LEU A 383 13.33 12.21 16.41
CA LEU A 383 12.29 11.26 16.02
C LEU A 383 11.35 10.96 17.18
N ARG A 384 10.07 10.73 16.88
CA ARG A 384 9.08 10.31 17.87
C ARG A 384 8.13 9.27 17.29
N VAL A 385 8.06 8.10 17.94
CA VAL A 385 7.08 7.06 17.59
C VAL A 385 5.69 7.53 18.01
N GLN A 386 4.70 7.37 17.14
CA GLN A 386 3.31 7.70 17.47
C GLN A 386 2.69 6.57 18.30
N CYS A 387 2.28 6.83 19.54
CA CYS A 387 1.76 5.79 20.47
C CYS A 387 0.23 5.77 20.62
N GLY A 388 -0.49 6.71 19.99
CA GLY A 388 -1.94 6.83 20.05
C GLY A 388 -2.47 7.53 18.80
N LEU A 389 -3.78 7.53 18.57
CA LEU A 389 -4.37 8.38 17.53
C LEU A 389 -4.19 9.85 17.93
N GLY A 390 -3.59 10.66 17.07
CA GLY A 390 -3.34 12.07 17.35
C GLY A 390 -3.39 12.95 16.11
N GLU A 391 -3.49 14.25 16.33
CA GLU A 391 -3.51 15.24 15.25
C GLU A 391 -2.18 15.29 14.49
N TRP A 392 -2.24 15.75 13.25
CA TRP A 392 -1.05 16.02 12.45
C TRP A 392 -0.11 17.01 13.17
N PRO A 393 1.21 16.72 13.24
CA PRO A 393 2.11 17.35 14.22
C PRO A 393 2.47 18.82 13.95
N VAL A 394 2.16 19.36 12.77
CA VAL A 394 2.53 20.73 12.35
C VAL A 394 1.39 21.39 11.59
N GLN A 395 1.36 22.72 11.56
CA GLN A 395 0.39 23.46 10.74
C GLN A 395 0.83 23.50 9.27
N GLY A 396 -0.13 23.64 8.35
CA GLY A 396 0.13 23.78 6.91
C GLY A 396 -0.03 22.49 6.12
N VAL A 397 0.67 22.42 4.97
CA VAL A 397 0.53 21.32 4.00
C VAL A 397 1.05 20.01 4.60
N ARG A 398 0.19 19.01 4.68
CA ARG A 398 0.51 17.68 5.21
C ARG A 398 1.35 16.90 4.20
N ARG A 399 2.54 16.48 4.63
CA ARG A 399 3.51 15.72 3.82
C ARG A 399 4.11 14.56 4.60
N ALA A 400 4.17 13.40 3.96
CA ALA A 400 4.67 12.17 4.54
C ALA A 400 5.75 11.52 3.68
N GLY A 401 6.70 10.83 4.30
CA GLY A 401 7.58 9.87 3.64
C GLY A 401 7.04 8.44 3.78
N VAL A 402 7.36 7.57 2.82
CA VAL A 402 7.08 6.13 2.90
C VAL A 402 8.33 5.36 2.50
N SER A 403 8.83 4.52 3.40
CA SER A 403 10.03 3.71 3.20
C SER A 403 9.70 2.23 3.01
N SER A 404 10.42 1.56 2.10
CA SER A 404 10.48 0.10 2.09
C SER A 404 11.85 -0.39 1.66
N PHE A 405 12.42 -1.32 2.43
CA PHE A 405 13.78 -1.82 2.24
C PHE A 405 13.74 -3.34 2.03
N GLY A 406 14.29 -3.80 0.91
CA GLY A 406 14.35 -5.22 0.58
C GLY A 406 15.58 -5.89 1.20
N MET A 407 15.45 -7.14 1.63
CA MET A 407 16.56 -7.88 2.24
C MET A 407 17.79 -8.03 1.33
N GLY A 408 17.64 -7.92 0.00
CA GLY A 408 18.75 -7.88 -0.96
C GLY A 408 19.36 -6.50 -1.15
N GLY A 409 19.05 -5.54 -0.27
CA GLY A 409 19.59 -4.18 -0.26
C GLY A 409 18.84 -3.18 -1.14
N THR A 410 17.78 -3.57 -1.87
CA THR A 410 17.03 -2.62 -2.71
C THR A 410 16.12 -1.75 -1.85
N ASN A 411 16.42 -0.45 -1.79
CA ASN A 411 15.69 0.51 -0.97
C ASN A 411 14.85 1.43 -1.84
N VAL A 412 13.69 1.84 -1.34
CA VAL A 412 12.83 2.83 -1.98
C VAL A 412 12.23 3.76 -0.94
N HIS A 413 12.16 5.04 -1.28
CA HIS A 413 11.47 6.06 -0.50
C HIS A 413 10.60 6.91 -1.41
N LEU A 414 9.35 7.16 -1.01
CA LEU A 414 8.42 8.07 -1.68
C LEU A 414 8.07 9.24 -0.76
N VAL A 415 7.84 10.41 -1.35
CA VAL A 415 7.37 11.62 -0.65
C VAL A 415 5.97 11.96 -1.14
N LEU A 416 5.02 11.97 -0.20
CA LEU A 416 3.60 12.27 -0.41
C LEU A 416 3.27 13.68 0.09
N GLU A 417 2.27 14.28 -0.52
CA GLU A 417 1.63 15.51 -0.10
C GLU A 417 0.10 15.35 -0.13
N GLN A 418 -0.62 16.08 0.73
CA GLN A 418 -2.07 16.17 0.65
C GLN A 418 -2.53 16.59 -0.74
N ALA A 419 -3.74 16.16 -1.10
CA ALA A 419 -4.39 16.59 -2.32
C ALA A 419 -4.48 18.12 -2.38
N PRO A 420 -4.41 18.72 -3.59
CA PRO A 420 -4.74 20.13 -3.75
C PRO A 420 -6.16 20.37 -3.24
N GLU A 421 -6.36 21.50 -2.54
CA GLU A 421 -7.71 21.95 -2.22
C GLU A 421 -8.50 22.07 -3.53
N PRO A 422 -9.75 21.55 -3.60
CA PRO A 422 -10.60 21.74 -4.76
C PRO A 422 -10.65 23.23 -5.11
N VAL A 423 -10.49 23.57 -6.39
CA VAL A 423 -10.63 24.95 -6.88
C VAL A 423 -12.11 25.33 -6.80
N GLY A 424 -12.54 25.72 -5.59
CA GLY A 424 -13.94 25.80 -5.16
C GLY A 424 -14.08 25.17 -3.78
N GLY A 425 -13.47 25.77 -2.76
CA GLY A 425 -13.51 25.26 -1.39
C GLY A 425 -14.94 25.13 -0.84
N PRO A 426 -15.11 24.52 0.36
CA PRO A 426 -16.37 24.63 1.08
C PRO A 426 -16.72 26.11 1.21
N VAL A 427 -17.98 26.48 0.96
CA VAL A 427 -18.47 27.84 1.14
C VAL A 427 -18.47 28.17 2.64
N ALA A 428 -17.30 28.47 3.20
CA ALA A 428 -17.15 28.94 4.57
C ALA A 428 -17.25 30.46 4.56
N GLY A 429 -18.43 30.96 4.94
CA GLY A 429 -18.66 32.38 5.24
C GLY A 429 -19.17 33.21 4.07
N THR A 430 -20.41 32.95 3.65
CA THR A 430 -21.28 34.07 3.21
C THR A 430 -22.37 34.21 4.25
N ASP A 431 -22.53 35.43 4.75
CA ASP A 431 -23.57 35.82 5.68
C ASP A 431 -24.93 35.27 5.26
N ALA A 432 -25.76 35.00 6.26
CA ALA A 432 -27.14 34.57 6.17
C ALA A 432 -27.97 35.45 5.20
N ALA A 433 -27.94 35.11 3.90
CA ALA A 433 -28.91 35.45 2.87
C ALA A 433 -28.51 34.79 1.53
N GLY A 434 -29.02 33.58 1.27
CA GLY A 434 -29.30 33.17 -0.11
C GLY A 434 -28.41 32.13 -0.79
N VAL A 435 -27.67 31.27 -0.06
CA VAL A 435 -27.39 29.93 -0.61
C VAL A 435 -28.67 29.16 -0.45
N VAL A 436 -29.46 29.12 -1.51
CA VAL A 436 -30.56 28.18 -1.65
C VAL A 436 -29.98 26.81 -1.41
N ASP A 437 -30.41 26.21 -0.31
CA ASP A 437 -30.42 24.77 -0.11
C ASP A 437 -31.21 24.19 -1.27
N VAL A 438 -30.53 23.88 -2.39
CA VAL A 438 -31.14 23.11 -3.47
C VAL A 438 -31.11 21.66 -3.01
N VAL A 439 -31.85 21.36 -1.94
CA VAL A 439 -32.61 20.12 -1.90
C VAL A 439 -33.58 20.28 -3.06
N SER A 440 -33.14 19.88 -4.25
CA SER A 440 -34.10 19.78 -5.33
C SER A 440 -35.09 18.71 -4.88
N ASP A 441 -36.38 19.01 -4.84
CA ASP A 441 -37.49 18.04 -4.80
C ASP A 441 -37.48 17.10 -6.03
N ARG A 442 -36.34 16.95 -6.71
CA ARG A 442 -36.15 16.11 -7.88
C ARG A 442 -35.80 14.72 -7.39
N VAL A 443 -36.61 13.77 -7.84
CA VAL A 443 -36.32 12.35 -7.75
C VAL A 443 -34.99 12.05 -8.45
N VAL A 444 -34.00 11.57 -7.69
CA VAL A 444 -32.69 11.14 -8.23
C VAL A 444 -32.73 9.63 -8.43
N PRO A 445 -32.49 9.11 -9.66
CA PRO A 445 -32.47 7.68 -9.91
C PRO A 445 -31.17 7.05 -9.38
N TRP A 446 -31.31 5.99 -8.60
CA TRP A 446 -30.20 5.18 -8.10
C TRP A 446 -30.09 3.93 -8.96
N VAL A 447 -29.12 3.91 -9.87
CA VAL A 447 -28.97 2.84 -10.85
C VAL A 447 -27.95 1.83 -10.35
N LEU A 448 -28.37 0.58 -10.23
CA LEU A 448 -27.51 -0.54 -9.85
C LEU A 448 -27.45 -1.56 -10.99
N SER A 449 -26.28 -2.17 -11.17
CA SER A 449 -26.10 -3.30 -12.06
C SER A 449 -25.14 -4.31 -11.46
N ALA A 450 -25.27 -5.58 -11.84
CA ALA A 450 -24.34 -6.63 -11.48
C ALA A 450 -24.39 -7.77 -12.51
N ARG A 451 -23.37 -8.63 -12.51
CA ARG A 451 -23.29 -9.78 -13.44
C ARG A 451 -24.26 -10.92 -13.10
N SER A 452 -24.88 -10.91 -11.91
CA SER A 452 -25.86 -11.92 -11.50
C SER A 452 -26.94 -11.30 -10.61
N GLY A 453 -28.09 -11.98 -10.50
CA GLY A 453 -29.17 -11.54 -9.61
C GLY A 453 -28.80 -11.58 -8.12
N ALA A 454 -27.87 -12.46 -7.72
CA ALA A 454 -27.36 -12.49 -6.35
C ALA A 454 -26.48 -11.27 -6.06
N ALA A 455 -25.51 -11.00 -6.94
CA ALA A 455 -24.64 -9.83 -6.83
C ALA A 455 -25.43 -8.53 -6.86
N LEU A 456 -26.50 -8.42 -7.67
CA LEU A 456 -27.35 -7.23 -7.71
C LEU A 456 -28.05 -6.98 -6.35
N ARG A 457 -28.52 -8.04 -5.69
CA ARG A 457 -29.12 -7.93 -4.36
C ARG A 457 -28.11 -7.51 -3.32
N GLU A 458 -26.90 -8.06 -3.35
CA GLU A 458 -25.82 -7.68 -2.44
C GLU A 458 -25.43 -6.21 -2.63
N GLN A 459 -25.31 -5.74 -3.88
CA GLN A 459 -25.06 -4.32 -4.17
C GLN A 459 -26.19 -3.42 -3.64
N ALA A 460 -27.45 -3.83 -3.80
CA ALA A 460 -28.59 -3.09 -3.26
C ALA A 460 -28.58 -3.03 -1.72
N VAL A 461 -28.14 -4.10 -1.05
CA VAL A 461 -27.98 -4.12 0.42
C VAL A 461 -26.86 -3.18 0.86
N ARG A 462 -25.69 -3.25 0.24
CA ARG A 462 -24.56 -2.35 0.55
C ARG A 462 -24.91 -0.89 0.35
N LEU A 463 -25.63 -0.58 -0.74
CA LEU A 463 -26.09 0.77 -1.01
C LEU A 463 -27.07 1.26 0.05
N ARG A 464 -28.01 0.41 0.47
CA ARG A 464 -28.93 0.73 1.57
C ARG A 464 -28.17 1.00 2.86
N GLU A 465 -27.22 0.14 3.23
CA GLU A 465 -26.40 0.30 4.43
C GLU A 465 -25.63 1.62 4.41
N PHE A 466 -24.97 1.93 3.30
CA PHE A 466 -24.25 3.18 3.08
C PHE A 466 -25.12 4.41 3.32
N VAL A 467 -26.32 4.46 2.72
CA VAL A 467 -27.27 5.58 2.91
C VAL A 467 -27.69 5.71 4.37
N THR A 468 -28.09 4.58 4.97
CA THR A 468 -28.60 4.61 6.34
C THR A 468 -27.51 4.95 7.36
N ALA A 469 -26.24 4.64 7.08
CA ALA A 469 -25.12 5.03 7.92
C ALA A 469 -24.84 6.55 7.84
N GLY A 470 -25.00 7.15 6.66
CA GLY A 470 -24.90 8.60 6.45
C GLY A 470 -25.98 9.41 7.16
N ASP A 471 -27.22 8.91 7.20
CA ASP A 471 -28.34 9.57 7.89
C ASP A 471 -28.16 9.65 9.42
N VAL A 472 -27.46 8.68 10.03
CA VAL A 472 -27.22 8.67 11.49
C VAL A 472 -26.15 9.69 11.90
N ALA A 473 -25.23 10.08 11.00
CA ALA A 473 -24.25 11.13 11.26
C ALA A 473 -24.81 12.56 11.06
N GLY A 474 -25.93 12.71 10.32
CA GLY A 474 -26.63 13.98 10.11
C GLY A 474 -27.88 14.19 11.00
N GLY A 475 -28.27 13.20 11.78
CA GLY A 475 -29.49 13.20 12.60
C GLY A 475 -29.30 13.76 14.01
N GLY A 476 -28.86 15.01 14.12
CA GLY A 476 -28.86 15.78 15.37
C GLY A 476 -29.45 17.16 15.14
N VAL A 477 -30.77 17.26 15.20
CA VAL A 477 -31.49 18.54 15.33
C VAL A 477 -31.39 19.03 16.76
#